data_AF-A0A7S3IB26-F1
#
_entry.id   AF-A0A7S3IB26-F1
#
_cell.length_a   1.000
_cell.length_b   1.000
_cell.length_c   1.000
_cell.angle_alpha   90.00
_cell.angle_beta   90.00
_cell.angle_gamma   90.00
#
_symmetry.space_group_name_H-M   'P 1'
#
loop_
_entity.id
_entity.type
_entity.pdbx_description
1 polymer ?
#
loop_
_entity_poly.entity_id
_entity_poly.type
_entity_poly.pdbx_seq_one_letter_code
_entity_poly.pdbx_strand_id
1 'polypeptide(L)'
;MSKSDPNSAIFMEDSAKDVESKIKKAFCPELIVEKNPILDYAKSIIFPARDYLSIVRKEEFGGNKTYTKYADLEKDYAEGALHPGDLKKAVAIAINELIEPVRQ
;
A
#
# COMPACT_ATOMS: atom_id res chain seq x y z
N MET A 1 4.17 -3.17 -16.20
CA MET A 1 3.31 -4.30 -15.77
C MET A 1 3.32 -5.33 -16.88
N SER A 2 4.19 -6.35 -16.81
CA SER A 2 4.21 -7.45 -17.79
C SER A 2 3.24 -8.53 -17.32
N LYS A 3 2.34 -8.99 -18.20
CA LYS A 3 1.38 -10.09 -17.92
C LYS A 3 2.05 -11.45 -17.64
N SER A 4 3.37 -11.53 -17.72
CA SER A 4 4.15 -12.76 -17.59
C SER A 4 4.35 -13.23 -16.14
N ASP A 5 4.24 -12.33 -15.16
CA ASP A 5 4.41 -12.67 -13.74
C ASP A 5 3.07 -12.61 -12.99
N PRO A 6 2.39 -13.75 -12.76
CA PRO A 6 1.11 -13.80 -12.04
C PRO A 6 1.21 -13.31 -10.58
N ASN A 7 2.42 -13.25 -10.02
CA ASN A 7 2.68 -12.69 -8.68
C ASN A 7 2.91 -11.16 -8.70
N SER A 8 3.06 -10.54 -9.87
CA SER A 8 3.37 -9.11 -10.00
C SER A 8 2.12 -8.23 -10.08
N ALA A 9 0.97 -8.81 -10.42
CA ALA A 9 -0.31 -8.10 -10.54
C ALA A 9 -1.32 -8.56 -9.48
N ILE A 10 -2.05 -7.59 -8.94
CA ILE A 10 -3.22 -7.82 -8.09
C ILE A 10 -4.44 -7.86 -9.03
N PHE A 11 -5.16 -8.97 -9.01
CA PHE A 11 -6.39 -9.17 -9.75
C PHE A 11 -7.60 -8.87 -8.85
N MET A 12 -8.71 -8.47 -9.46
CA MET A 12 -9.96 -8.23 -8.73
C MET A 12 -10.54 -9.52 -8.12
N GLU A 13 -10.22 -10.67 -8.71
CA GLU A 13 -10.62 -12.00 -8.22
C GLU A 13 -9.69 -12.57 -7.14
N ASP A 14 -8.54 -11.93 -6.86
CA ASP A 14 -7.64 -12.40 -5.80
C ASP A 14 -8.36 -12.38 -4.46
N SER A 15 -8.12 -13.38 -3.61
CA SER A 15 -8.62 -13.36 -2.23
C SER A 15 -7.83 -12.38 -1.37
N ALA A 16 -8.36 -12.01 -0.20
CA ALA A 16 -7.70 -11.05 0.70
C ALA A 16 -6.25 -11.44 1.03
N LYS A 17 -6.04 -12.74 1.24
CA LYS A 17 -4.74 -13.34 1.54
C LYS A 17 -3.77 -13.32 0.35
N ASP A 18 -4.28 -13.41 -0.88
CA ASP A 18 -3.47 -13.32 -2.10
C ASP A 18 -2.98 -11.90 -2.32
N VAL A 19 -3.87 -10.91 -2.16
CA VAL A 19 -3.52 -9.48 -2.20
C VAL A 19 -2.41 -9.17 -1.19
N GLU A 20 -2.58 -9.60 0.07
CA GLU A 20 -1.56 -9.41 1.11
C GLU A 20 -0.22 -10.09 0.75
N SER A 21 -0.26 -11.31 0.24
CA SER A 21 0.94 -12.06 -0.15
C SER A 21 1.67 -11.40 -1.32
N LYS A 22 0.94 -10.86 -2.30
CA LYS A 22 1.49 -10.14 -3.46
C LYS A 22 2.08 -8.80 -3.04
N ILE A 23 1.37 -8.01 -2.23
CA ILE A 23 1.87 -6.75 -1.65
C ILE A 23 3.12 -7.00 -0.80
N LYS A 24 3.15 -8.10 -0.02
CA LYS A 24 4.31 -8.47 0.78
C LYS A 24 5.54 -8.74 -0.09
N LYS A 25 5.36 -9.46 -1.22
CA LYS A 25 6.41 -9.75 -2.21
C LYS A 25 6.78 -8.56 -3.08
N ALA A 26 5.95 -7.53 -3.16
CA ALA A 26 6.20 -6.36 -3.99
C ALA A 26 7.48 -5.64 -3.57
N PHE A 27 8.15 -5.03 -4.57
CA PHE A 27 9.33 -4.23 -4.35
C PHE A 27 8.97 -2.97 -3.54
N CYS A 28 9.62 -2.78 -2.39
CA CYS A 28 9.39 -1.61 -1.53
C CYS A 28 10.67 -1.36 -0.70
N PRO A 29 11.72 -0.82 -1.34
CA PRO A 29 12.93 -0.40 -0.63
C PRO A 29 12.62 0.74 0.35
N GLU A 30 13.29 0.75 1.50
CA GLU A 30 13.24 1.85 2.46
C GLU A 30 13.85 3.14 1.87
N LEU A 31 13.31 4.30 2.25
CA LEU A 31 13.77 5.65 1.83
C LEU A 31 13.67 5.96 0.32
N ILE A 32 13.35 4.96 -0.51
CA ILE A 32 13.29 5.09 -1.97
C ILE A 32 11.82 5.16 -2.40
N VAL A 33 11.42 6.35 -2.83
CA VAL A 33 10.09 6.61 -3.41
C VAL A 33 10.04 6.30 -4.90
N GLU A 34 11.16 6.46 -5.60
CA GLU A 34 11.26 6.22 -7.04
C GLU A 34 11.17 4.72 -7.37
N LYS A 35 10.35 4.37 -8.36
CA LYS A 35 10.09 2.98 -8.79
C LYS A 35 9.50 2.09 -7.68
N ASN A 36 8.83 2.66 -6.69
CA ASN A 36 8.15 1.90 -5.66
C ASN A 36 6.68 1.62 -6.05
N PRO A 37 6.33 0.38 -6.47
CA PRO A 37 4.95 0.05 -6.86
C PRO A 37 3.94 0.23 -5.72
N ILE A 38 4.34 0.12 -4.46
CA ILE A 38 3.42 0.29 -3.32
C ILE A 38 2.99 1.75 -3.19
N LEU A 39 3.93 2.69 -3.35
CA LEU A 39 3.62 4.12 -3.37
C LEU A 39 2.80 4.50 -4.59
N ASP A 40 3.09 3.90 -5.74
CA ASP A 40 2.31 4.12 -6.96
C ASP A 40 0.85 3.65 -6.80
N TYR A 41 0.62 2.48 -6.18
CA TYR A 41 -0.73 2.03 -5.84
C TYR A 41 -1.42 2.97 -4.86
N ALA A 42 -0.72 3.46 -3.84
CA ALA A 42 -1.28 4.44 -2.94
C ALA A 42 -1.72 5.69 -3.71
N LYS A 43 -0.84 6.25 -4.55
CA LYS A 43 -1.09 7.48 -5.33
C LYS A 43 -2.20 7.35 -6.37
N SER A 44 -2.20 6.24 -7.11
CA SER A 44 -3.04 6.06 -8.32
C SER A 44 -4.35 5.33 -8.04
N ILE A 45 -4.42 4.55 -6.96
CA ILE A 45 -5.61 3.77 -6.60
C ILE A 45 -6.19 4.24 -5.28
N ILE A 46 -5.38 4.25 -4.21
CA ILE A 46 -5.93 4.49 -2.87
C ILE A 46 -6.35 5.94 -2.70
N PHE A 47 -5.48 6.92 -2.96
CA PHE A 47 -5.83 8.34 -2.81
C PHE A 47 -7.03 8.78 -3.68
N PRO A 48 -7.18 8.31 -4.93
CA PRO A 48 -8.36 8.60 -5.74
C PRO A 48 -9.62 7.87 -5.29
N ALA A 49 -9.51 6.66 -4.74
CA ALA A 49 -10.66 5.89 -4.27
C ALA A 49 -11.04 6.20 -2.81
N ARG A 50 -10.08 6.67 -2.01
CA ARG A 50 -10.18 7.08 -0.62
C ARG A 50 -9.31 8.32 -0.44
N ASP A 51 -9.92 9.45 -0.09
CA ASP A 51 -9.21 10.70 0.23
C ASP A 51 -8.21 10.59 1.42
N TYR A 52 -8.05 9.42 2.03
CA TYR A 52 -7.12 9.17 3.11
C TYR A 52 -6.57 7.74 3.11
N LEU A 53 -5.34 7.59 3.62
CA LEU A 53 -4.71 6.31 3.96
C LEU A 53 -4.37 6.29 5.45
N SER A 54 -4.99 5.36 6.18
CA SER A 54 -4.69 5.13 7.59
C SER A 54 -3.63 4.05 7.74
N ILE A 55 -2.49 4.40 8.36
CA ILE A 55 -1.44 3.46 8.69
C ILE A 55 -1.57 3.09 10.16
N VAL A 56 -1.95 1.84 10.40
CA VAL A 56 -2.05 1.25 11.72
C VAL A 56 -0.71 0.62 12.08
N ARG A 57 -0.01 1.23 13.03
CA ARG A 57 1.27 0.75 13.57
C ARG A 57 1.22 0.82 15.09
N LYS A 58 1.96 -0.05 15.77
CA LYS A 58 1.99 -0.03 17.25
C LYS A 58 2.50 1.33 17.74
N GLU A 59 2.09 1.74 18.93
CA GLU A 59 2.54 2.99 19.56
C GLU A 59 4.07 3.08 19.64
N GLU A 60 4.74 1.95 19.86
CA GLU A 60 6.21 1.82 19.89
C GLU A 60 6.90 2.23 18.57
N PHE A 61 6.18 2.18 17.44
CA PHE A 61 6.69 2.55 16.11
C PHE A 61 6.17 3.90 15.62
N GLY A 62 5.64 4.73 16.53
CA GLY A 62 5.15 6.08 16.22
C GLY A 62 3.63 6.18 16.03
N GLY A 63 2.87 5.17 16.45
CA GLY A 63 1.41 5.19 16.56
C GLY A 63 0.63 5.30 15.26
N ASN A 64 -0.69 5.13 15.33
CA ASN A 64 -1.58 5.21 14.17
C ASN A 64 -1.48 6.59 13.52
N LYS A 65 -1.19 6.64 12.22
CA LYS A 65 -1.05 7.89 11.47
C LYS A 65 -1.93 7.84 10.23
N THR A 66 -2.74 8.87 10.05
CA THR A 66 -3.63 8.99 8.88
C THR A 66 -3.09 10.06 7.95
N TYR A 67 -2.87 9.68 6.69
CA TYR A 67 -2.39 10.58 5.65
C TYR A 67 -3.56 10.95 4.75
N THR A 68 -3.88 12.23 4.64
CA THR A 68 -4.92 12.73 3.73
C THR A 68 -4.37 13.19 2.38
N LYS A 69 -3.05 13.35 2.26
CA LYS A 69 -2.38 13.70 1.02
C LYS A 69 -1.24 12.74 0.74
N TYR A 70 -1.11 12.37 -0.53
CA TYR A 70 0.01 11.56 -1.00
C TYR A 70 1.36 12.24 -0.73
N ALA A 71 1.44 13.57 -0.87
CA ALA A 71 2.66 14.32 -0.62
C ALA A 71 3.21 14.15 0.81
N ASP A 72 2.33 14.13 1.81
CA ASP A 72 2.74 13.93 3.21
C ASP A 72 3.27 12.50 3.41
N LEU A 73 2.63 11.51 2.80
CA LEU A 73 3.05 10.11 2.88
C LEU A 73 4.38 9.86 2.15
N GLU A 74 4.56 10.41 0.96
CA GLU A 74 5.81 10.32 0.20
C GLU A 74 6.96 10.96 0.97
N LYS A 75 6.71 12.12 1.59
CA LYS A 75 7.71 12.81 2.40
C LYS A 75 8.10 11.99 3.64
N ASP A 76 7.14 11.52 4.43
CA ASP A 76 7.41 10.66 5.59
C ASP A 76 8.17 9.37 5.21
N TYR A 77 7.86 8.81 4.04
CA TYR A 77 8.55 7.62 3.53
C TYR A 77 9.99 7.92 3.08
N ALA A 78 10.20 9.05 2.40
CA ALA A 78 11.53 9.53 1.99
C ALA A 78 12.40 9.95 3.18
N GLU A 79 11.79 10.49 4.25
CA GLU A 79 12.47 10.84 5.51
C GLU A 79 12.73 9.64 6.42
N GLY A 80 12.18 8.45 6.10
CA GLY A 80 12.36 7.23 6.89
C GLY A 80 11.48 7.15 8.14
N ALA A 81 10.54 8.09 8.29
CA ALA A 81 9.56 8.08 9.38
C ALA A 81 8.49 6.98 9.21
N LEU A 82 8.34 6.47 7.98
CA LEU A 82 7.44 5.38 7.65
C LEU A 82 8.19 4.13 7.15
N HIS A 83 7.98 3.01 7.83
CA HIS A 83 8.62 1.75 7.47
C HIS A 83 7.87 1.05 6.31
N PRO A 84 8.58 0.45 5.33
CA PRO A 84 7.98 -0.31 4.22
C PRO A 84 7.00 -1.40 4.66
N GLY A 85 7.26 -2.04 5.79
CA GLY A 85 6.39 -3.09 6.33
C GLY A 85 5.00 -2.58 6.72
N ASP A 86 4.93 -1.39 7.32
CA ASP A 86 3.67 -0.78 7.73
C ASP A 86 2.90 -0.21 6.53
N LEU A 87 3.62 0.44 5.60
CA LEU A 87 3.04 0.91 4.35
C LEU A 87 2.41 -0.25 3.57
N LYS A 88 3.14 -1.37 3.41
CA LYS A 88 2.62 -2.57 2.73
C LYS A 88 1.32 -3.07 3.36
N LYS A 89 1.27 -3.18 4.69
CA LYS A 89 0.05 -3.63 5.38
C LYS A 89 -1.11 -2.67 5.15
N ALA A 90 -0.89 -1.37 5.32
CA ALA A 90 -1.92 -0.36 5.12
C ALA A 90 -2.48 -0.37 3.69
N VAL A 91 -1.59 -0.47 2.69
CA VAL A 91 -1.97 -0.55 1.27
C VAL A 91 -2.74 -1.85 0.99
N ALA A 92 -2.30 -2.99 1.53
CA ALA A 92 -3.00 -4.27 1.33
C ALA A 92 -4.43 -4.25 1.91
N ILE A 93 -4.60 -3.69 3.11
CA ILE A 93 -5.92 -3.54 3.75
C ILE A 93 -6.80 -2.61 2.91
N ALA A 94 -6.30 -1.43 2.54
CA ALA A 94 -7.06 -0.48 1.73
C ALA A 94 -7.48 -1.06 0.38
N ILE A 95 -6.59 -1.77 -0.32
CA ILE A 95 -6.91 -2.45 -1.58
C ILE A 95 -7.95 -3.55 -1.34
N ASN A 96 -7.82 -4.34 -0.28
CA ASN A 96 -8.79 -5.37 0.04
C ASN A 96 -10.19 -4.80 0.27
N GLU A 97 -10.31 -3.70 1.01
CA GLU A 97 -11.60 -3.05 1.23
C GLU A 97 -12.19 -2.46 -0.07
N LEU A 98 -11.35 -2.03 -1.00
CA LEU A 98 -11.80 -1.57 -2.33
C LEU A 98 -12.27 -2.72 -3.23
N ILE A 99 -11.65 -3.89 -3.12
CA ILE A 99 -11.97 -5.09 -3.92
C ILE A 99 -13.10 -5.91 -3.27
N GLU A 100 -13.31 -5.80 -1.95
CA GLU A 100 -14.37 -6.48 -1.21
C GLU A 100 -15.75 -6.43 -1.87
N PRO A 101 -16.28 -5.26 -2.31
CA PRO A 101 -17.58 -5.21 -3.00
C PRO A 101 -17.60 -5.91 -4.37
N VAL A 102 -16.45 -6.15 -5.00
CA VAL A 102 -16.34 -6.88 -6.28
C VAL A 102 -16.34 -8.40 -6.06
N ARG A 103 -16.03 -8.85 -4.84
CA ARG A 103 -16.01 -10.28 -4.47
C ARG A 103 -17.38 -10.81 -4.03
N GLN A 104 -18.36 -9.94 -3.79
CA GLN A 104 -19.74 -10.31 -3.43
C GLN A 104 -20.58 -10.60 -4.68
#